data_AF-A0A7V4BUM3-F1
#
_entry.id   AF-A0A7V4BUM3-F1
#
_cell.length_a   1.000
_cell.length_b   1.000
_cell.length_c   1.000
_cell.angle_alpha   90.00
_cell.angle_beta   90.00
_cell.angle_gamma   90.00
#
_symmetry.space_group_name_H-M   'P 1'
#
loop_
_entity.id
_entity.type
_entity.pdbx_description
1 polymer ?
#
loop_
_entity_poly.entity_id
_entity_poly.type
_entity_poly.pdbx_seq_one_letter_code
_entity_poly.pdbx_strand_id
1 'polypeptide(L)'
;DGGKYKGYSPFLDSLVDVGYTFKYSFANGRKSIDAMPSVLASIPAIESPFVLSTYYNNHMTTLPILLKPKGYKSAFFHGAPNGSMGFLAFSRLAGFDEYYGKDEYNNDKDFDGTWGIWDEEFLQYMAHTLDTFHQPFMASVFTVTSHHPFVLPKRYDSVFKSVDFPLQRCIEYTDFAIRRFFHTASHMPWYRNTLFVITADHVSINQREEFKNPMGYFAVPIIFFHPGGHLRGFDTLRVAQQIDILPTIMHYLGYNRPYFAFGQNLFNTPYEKKFAVNYLNGIYRLYHKDYMIEFNGTQVLHLYNFRRDPLLQHDMLGRDPSVDQQMENLTKAFIQQYKNRMIDNCLTLRKGCE
;
A
#
# COMPACT_ATOMS: atom_id res chain seq x y z
N ASP A 1 -4.51 18.10 -20.00
CA ASP A 1 -5.54 17.59 -20.94
C ASP A 1 -6.85 18.42 -20.92
N GLY A 2 -6.96 19.46 -20.08
CA GLY A 2 -8.18 20.26 -19.97
C GLY A 2 -9.34 19.54 -19.25
N GLY A 3 -9.05 18.55 -18.40
CA GLY A 3 -10.06 17.81 -17.64
C GLY A 3 -10.84 16.77 -18.46
N LYS A 4 -10.25 16.32 -19.58
CA LYS A 4 -10.88 15.36 -20.50
C LYS A 4 -10.53 13.90 -20.19
N TYR A 5 -9.54 13.67 -19.34
CA TYR A 5 -9.09 12.35 -18.92
C TYR A 5 -10.21 11.66 -18.16
N LYS A 6 -10.60 10.49 -18.66
CA LYS A 6 -11.50 9.58 -17.99
C LYS A 6 -10.63 8.52 -17.32
N GLY A 7 -10.73 8.42 -16.00
CA GLY A 7 -10.09 7.35 -15.25
C GLY A 7 -10.71 5.98 -15.56
N TYR A 8 -10.03 4.93 -15.12
CA TYR A 8 -10.45 3.53 -15.29
C TYR A 8 -11.07 2.94 -14.01
N SER A 9 -11.23 3.76 -12.97
CA SER A 9 -11.65 3.34 -11.62
C SER A 9 -12.74 4.22 -11.02
N PRO A 10 -13.91 4.35 -11.67
CA PRO A 10 -14.97 5.26 -11.23
C PRO A 10 -15.50 4.95 -9.82
N PHE A 11 -15.46 3.70 -9.36
CA PHE A 11 -15.86 3.39 -7.98
C PHE A 11 -14.83 3.90 -6.98
N LEU A 12 -13.53 3.66 -7.19
CA LEU A 12 -12.49 4.23 -6.33
C LEU A 12 -12.51 5.77 -6.35
N ASP A 13 -12.78 6.38 -7.50
CA ASP A 13 -12.97 7.84 -7.60
C ASP A 13 -14.12 8.30 -6.71
N SER A 14 -15.23 7.56 -6.66
CA SER A 14 -16.33 7.89 -5.75
C SER A 14 -15.98 7.77 -4.26
N LEU A 15 -15.00 6.91 -3.90
CA LEU A 15 -14.51 6.81 -2.53
C LEU A 15 -13.64 8.01 -2.13
N VAL A 16 -12.98 8.68 -3.08
CA VAL A 16 -12.22 9.92 -2.79
C VAL A 16 -13.13 11.00 -2.24
N ASP A 17 -14.38 11.08 -2.72
CA ASP A 17 -15.34 12.07 -2.27
C ASP A 17 -15.86 11.83 -0.86
N VAL A 18 -15.86 10.59 -0.37
CA VAL A 18 -16.48 10.19 0.92
C VAL A 18 -15.51 9.58 1.92
N GLY A 19 -14.25 9.43 1.53
CA GLY A 19 -13.15 8.97 2.36
C GLY A 19 -12.07 10.05 2.57
N TYR A 20 -10.97 9.63 3.17
CA TYR A 20 -9.77 10.45 3.36
C TYR A 20 -8.63 9.91 2.49
N THR A 21 -8.04 10.75 1.66
CA THR A 21 -6.93 10.38 0.76
C THR A 21 -5.93 11.52 0.57
N PHE A 22 -4.85 11.25 -0.16
CA PHE A 22 -3.68 12.11 -0.30
C PHE A 22 -3.37 12.32 -1.77
N LYS A 23 -3.06 13.55 -2.16
CA LYS A 23 -2.60 13.86 -3.52
C LYS A 23 -1.25 13.21 -3.84
N TYR A 24 -0.39 13.09 -2.83
CA TYR A 24 0.96 12.55 -2.96
C TYR A 24 1.11 11.34 -2.04
N SER A 25 0.79 10.16 -2.56
CA SER A 25 0.91 8.89 -1.85
C SER A 25 1.78 7.92 -2.63
N PHE A 26 2.66 7.21 -1.92
CA PHE A 26 3.73 6.42 -2.54
C PHE A 26 3.80 4.98 -2.04
N ALA A 27 4.07 4.05 -2.95
CA ALA A 27 4.48 2.70 -2.64
C ALA A 27 5.90 2.72 -2.07
N ASN A 28 6.20 1.74 -1.22
CA ASN A 28 7.53 1.56 -0.65
C ASN A 28 8.31 0.42 -1.33
N GLY A 29 7.81 -0.06 -2.48
CA GLY A 29 8.42 -1.11 -3.30
C GLY A 29 7.94 -1.09 -4.74
N ARG A 30 8.46 -2.02 -5.54
CA ARG A 30 8.16 -2.16 -6.99
C ARG A 30 7.72 -3.57 -7.36
N LYS A 31 7.57 -4.45 -6.37
CA LYS A 31 7.16 -5.85 -6.52
C LYS A 31 6.07 -6.17 -5.51
N SER A 32 5.14 -7.05 -5.86
CA SER A 32 4.02 -7.42 -4.98
C SER A 32 4.47 -7.94 -3.61
N ILE A 33 5.62 -8.61 -3.54
CA ILE A 33 6.24 -9.08 -2.29
C ILE A 33 6.70 -7.97 -1.34
N ASP A 34 6.82 -6.73 -1.81
CA ASP A 34 7.19 -5.57 -1.00
C ASP A 34 5.98 -5.01 -0.22
N ALA A 35 4.75 -5.26 -0.69
CA ALA A 35 3.56 -4.60 -0.18
C ALA A 35 3.13 -5.13 1.19
N MET A 36 3.16 -6.46 1.41
CA MET A 36 2.75 -7.00 2.71
C MET A 36 3.64 -6.48 3.87
N PRO A 37 4.99 -6.51 3.79
CA PRO A 37 5.82 -5.87 4.81
C PRO A 37 5.56 -4.37 4.97
N SER A 38 5.37 -3.66 3.85
CA SER A 38 5.15 -2.21 3.89
C SER A 38 3.84 -1.85 4.59
N VAL A 39 2.73 -2.45 4.16
CA VAL A 39 1.38 -2.12 4.67
C VAL A 39 1.14 -2.71 6.06
N LEU A 40 1.52 -3.98 6.28
CA LEU A 40 1.13 -4.73 7.48
C LEU A 40 2.15 -4.64 8.62
N ALA A 41 3.39 -4.27 8.32
CA ALA A 41 4.48 -4.21 9.30
C ALA A 41 5.22 -2.85 9.30
N SER A 42 4.81 -1.91 8.45
CA SER A 42 5.50 -0.63 8.29
C SER A 42 6.96 -0.76 7.84
N ILE A 43 7.33 -1.82 7.10
CA ILE A 43 8.72 -2.07 6.66
C ILE A 43 8.85 -1.80 5.16
N PRO A 44 9.61 -0.76 4.72
CA PRO A 44 9.79 -0.48 3.30
C PRO A 44 10.79 -1.43 2.65
N ALA A 45 10.71 -1.59 1.32
CA ALA A 45 11.74 -2.30 0.56
C ALA A 45 12.91 -1.36 0.24
N ILE A 46 14.02 -1.57 0.93
CA ILE A 46 15.26 -0.81 0.74
C ILE A 46 16.38 -1.79 0.37
N GLU A 47 17.07 -1.54 -0.74
CA GLU A 47 18.09 -2.41 -1.36
C GLU A 47 17.55 -3.74 -1.90
N SER A 48 16.73 -4.45 -1.12
CA SER A 48 16.08 -5.71 -1.50
C SER A 48 14.68 -5.83 -0.86
N PRO A 49 13.78 -6.67 -1.41
CA PRO A 49 12.54 -7.05 -0.73
C PRO A 49 12.82 -7.64 0.64
N PHE A 50 12.14 -7.15 1.68
CA PHE A 50 12.36 -7.59 3.07
C PHE A 50 12.30 -9.12 3.22
N VAL A 51 11.31 -9.75 2.59
CA VAL A 51 11.09 -11.20 2.65
C VAL A 51 12.17 -12.04 1.96
N LEU A 52 13.02 -11.42 1.14
CA LEU A 52 14.18 -12.05 0.48
C LEU A 52 15.52 -11.62 1.08
N SER A 53 15.50 -10.69 2.04
CA SER A 53 16.71 -10.18 2.69
C SER A 53 17.22 -11.16 3.74
N THR A 54 18.48 -11.02 4.16
CA THR A 54 19.02 -11.79 5.30
C THR A 54 18.32 -11.51 6.63
N TYR A 55 17.49 -10.47 6.68
CA TYR A 55 16.77 -10.00 7.88
C TYR A 55 15.29 -10.46 7.92
N TYR A 56 14.85 -11.32 6.99
CA TYR A 56 13.45 -11.75 6.89
C TYR A 56 12.91 -12.41 8.17
N ASN A 57 13.81 -12.99 8.98
CA ASN A 57 13.50 -13.65 10.25
C ASN A 57 13.61 -12.71 11.46
N ASN A 58 13.87 -11.41 11.24
CA ASN A 58 13.81 -10.43 12.31
C ASN A 58 12.43 -10.44 12.94
N HIS A 59 12.42 -10.21 14.24
CA HIS A 59 11.19 -10.00 14.95
C HIS A 59 10.59 -8.67 14.57
N MET A 60 9.37 -8.71 14.06
CA MET A 60 8.68 -7.54 13.56
C MET A 60 7.37 -7.31 14.30
N THR A 61 6.95 -6.06 14.26
CA THR A 61 5.62 -5.69 14.70
C THR A 61 4.70 -5.63 13.50
N THR A 62 3.55 -6.30 13.55
CA THR A 62 2.56 -6.29 12.47
C THR A 62 1.17 -5.96 13.01
N LEU A 63 0.27 -5.52 12.13
CA LEU A 63 -1.13 -5.27 12.48
C LEU A 63 -1.80 -6.50 13.15
N PRO A 64 -1.72 -7.75 12.61
CA PRO A 64 -2.33 -8.90 13.27
C PRO A 64 -1.75 -9.16 14.67
N ILE A 65 -0.42 -9.12 14.82
CA ILE A 65 0.26 -9.32 16.12
C ILE A 65 -0.18 -8.26 17.14
N LEU A 66 -0.30 -7.01 16.73
CA LEU A 66 -0.71 -5.91 17.62
C LEU A 66 -2.18 -5.99 18.03
N LEU A 67 -3.05 -6.42 17.12
CA LEU A 67 -4.50 -6.46 17.35
C LEU A 67 -4.95 -7.74 18.08
N LYS A 68 -4.19 -8.83 18.00
CA LYS A 68 -4.52 -10.10 18.67
C LYS A 68 -4.76 -9.96 20.18
N PRO A 69 -3.91 -9.27 20.98
CA PRO A 69 -4.19 -9.00 22.40
C PRO A 69 -5.39 -8.08 22.67
N LYS A 70 -5.94 -7.44 21.63
CA LYS A 70 -7.17 -6.65 21.68
C LYS A 70 -8.41 -7.45 21.28
N GLY A 71 -8.28 -8.77 21.11
CA GLY A 71 -9.37 -9.70 20.82
C GLY A 71 -9.76 -9.76 19.34
N TYR A 72 -8.94 -9.24 18.43
CA TYR A 72 -9.21 -9.31 16.99
C TYR A 72 -8.94 -10.72 16.45
N LYS A 73 -9.89 -11.28 15.69
CA LYS A 73 -9.61 -12.37 14.74
C LYS A 73 -8.96 -11.79 13.49
N SER A 74 -7.92 -12.41 12.97
CA SER A 74 -7.20 -11.94 11.78
C SER A 74 -7.23 -12.94 10.61
N ALA A 75 -7.49 -12.45 9.40
CA ALA A 75 -7.47 -13.28 8.19
C ALA A 75 -6.79 -12.60 7.00
N PHE A 76 -6.03 -13.37 6.23
CA PHE A 76 -5.45 -12.92 4.96
C PHE A 76 -6.11 -13.67 3.79
N PHE A 77 -6.58 -12.92 2.80
CA PHE A 77 -7.27 -13.44 1.62
C PHE A 77 -6.40 -13.23 0.37
N HIS A 78 -6.12 -14.30 -0.37
CA HIS A 78 -5.37 -14.22 -1.62
C HIS A 78 -5.75 -15.37 -2.55
N GLY A 79 -6.53 -15.07 -3.60
CA GLY A 79 -7.18 -16.07 -4.45
C GLY A 79 -6.25 -16.92 -5.32
N ALA A 80 -4.93 -16.78 -5.20
CA ALA A 80 -3.96 -17.62 -5.87
C ALA A 80 -3.78 -18.99 -5.16
N PRO A 81 -3.11 -19.96 -5.81
CA PRO A 81 -2.66 -21.18 -5.14
C PRO A 81 -1.90 -20.89 -3.84
N ASN A 82 -2.16 -21.67 -2.80
CA ASN A 82 -1.54 -21.48 -1.50
C ASN A 82 -0.01 -21.61 -1.62
N GLY A 83 0.71 -20.56 -1.19
CA GLY A 83 2.17 -20.46 -1.33
C GLY A 83 2.67 -19.58 -2.48
N SER A 84 1.80 -19.17 -3.41
CA SER A 84 2.14 -18.20 -4.45
C SER A 84 2.74 -16.92 -3.87
N MET A 85 3.83 -16.47 -4.50
CA MET A 85 4.58 -15.25 -4.13
C MET A 85 5.09 -15.20 -2.67
N GLY A 86 5.05 -16.32 -1.94
CA GLY A 86 5.45 -16.36 -0.52
C GLY A 86 4.45 -15.70 0.44
N PHE A 87 3.25 -15.31 -0.02
CA PHE A 87 2.28 -14.60 0.83
C PHE A 87 1.76 -15.45 1.98
N LEU A 88 1.58 -16.76 1.80
CA LEU A 88 1.24 -17.67 2.89
C LEU A 88 2.35 -17.77 3.95
N ALA A 89 3.62 -17.76 3.52
CA ALA A 89 4.74 -17.79 4.46
C ALA A 89 4.81 -16.48 5.25
N PHE A 90 4.67 -15.34 4.57
CA PHE A 90 4.68 -14.04 5.25
C PHE A 90 3.45 -13.82 6.12
N SER A 91 2.25 -14.27 5.72
CA SER A 91 1.04 -14.14 6.55
C SER A 91 1.21 -14.87 7.90
N ARG A 92 1.84 -16.05 7.88
CA ARG A 92 2.19 -16.81 9.09
C ARG A 92 3.20 -16.03 9.95
N LEU A 93 4.25 -15.47 9.36
CA LEU A 93 5.23 -14.62 10.08
C LEU A 93 4.57 -13.35 10.65
N ALA A 94 3.63 -12.77 9.91
CA ALA A 94 2.87 -11.60 10.33
C ALA A 94 1.80 -11.91 11.38
N GLY A 95 1.62 -13.18 11.75
CA GLY A 95 0.75 -13.59 12.85
C GLY A 95 -0.75 -13.60 12.54
N PHE A 96 -1.14 -13.76 11.27
CA PHE A 96 -2.55 -14.00 10.93
C PHE A 96 -3.05 -15.31 11.53
N ASP A 97 -4.32 -15.33 11.97
CA ASP A 97 -4.96 -16.54 12.48
C ASP A 97 -5.42 -17.46 11.34
N GLU A 98 -5.93 -16.88 10.26
CA GLU A 98 -6.45 -17.62 9.11
C GLU A 98 -5.83 -17.14 7.80
N TYR A 99 -5.71 -18.05 6.83
CA TYR A 99 -5.38 -17.73 5.45
C TYR A 99 -6.43 -18.39 4.55
N TYR A 100 -6.98 -17.61 3.62
CA TYR A 100 -7.92 -18.09 2.61
C TYR A 100 -7.33 -17.84 1.24
N GLY A 101 -6.98 -18.89 0.51
CA GLY A 101 -6.62 -18.81 -0.88
C GLY A 101 -7.45 -19.72 -1.75
N LYS A 102 -6.88 -20.13 -2.89
CA LYS A 102 -7.59 -20.98 -3.86
C LYS A 102 -8.09 -22.28 -3.24
N ASP A 103 -7.33 -22.87 -2.32
CA ASP A 103 -7.67 -24.14 -1.69
C ASP A 103 -8.91 -23.99 -0.80
N GLU A 104 -8.99 -22.91 -0.01
CA GLU A 104 -10.14 -22.61 0.85
C GLU A 104 -11.37 -22.10 0.06
N TYR A 105 -11.14 -21.49 -1.10
CA TYR A 105 -12.21 -21.12 -2.05
C TYR A 105 -12.88 -22.37 -2.67
N ASN A 106 -12.09 -23.41 -2.95
CA ASN A 106 -12.52 -24.74 -3.38
C ASN A 106 -13.50 -24.77 -4.57
N ASN A 107 -13.32 -23.88 -5.54
CA ASN A 107 -14.10 -23.89 -6.78
C ASN A 107 -13.26 -23.42 -7.98
N ASP A 108 -12.69 -24.38 -8.70
CA ASP A 108 -11.79 -24.12 -9.83
C ASP A 108 -12.48 -23.54 -11.07
N LYS A 109 -13.81 -23.48 -11.10
CA LYS A 109 -14.54 -22.86 -12.22
C LYS A 109 -14.24 -21.36 -12.36
N ASP A 110 -13.85 -20.72 -11.26
CA ASP A 110 -13.58 -19.29 -11.21
C ASP A 110 -12.07 -18.99 -11.22
N PHE A 111 -11.23 -20.01 -11.45
CA PHE A 111 -9.80 -19.85 -11.64
C PHE A 111 -9.51 -19.32 -13.05
N ASP A 112 -8.67 -18.30 -13.16
CA ASP A 112 -8.27 -17.70 -14.44
C ASP A 112 -7.36 -18.60 -15.30
N GLY A 113 -6.89 -19.72 -14.73
CA GLY A 113 -5.96 -20.65 -15.37
C GLY A 113 -4.49 -20.27 -15.20
N THR A 114 -4.18 -19.12 -14.56
CA THR A 114 -2.82 -18.59 -14.44
C THR A 114 -2.51 -18.09 -13.02
N TRP A 115 -3.18 -17.05 -12.55
CA TRP A 115 -2.85 -16.35 -11.30
C TRP A 115 -3.71 -16.75 -10.11
N GLY A 116 -5.02 -16.88 -10.29
CA GLY A 116 -5.92 -17.09 -9.17
C GLY A 116 -7.39 -17.00 -9.52
N ILE A 117 -8.20 -17.06 -8.48
CA ILE A 117 -9.63 -16.83 -8.58
C ILE A 117 -9.88 -15.38 -8.97
N TRP A 118 -10.79 -15.19 -9.93
CA TRP A 118 -11.21 -13.87 -10.39
C TRP A 118 -11.62 -12.93 -9.25
N ASP A 119 -11.24 -11.65 -9.34
CA ASP A 119 -11.41 -10.69 -8.24
C ASP A 119 -12.88 -10.52 -7.81
N GLU A 120 -13.85 -10.51 -8.75
CA GLU A 120 -15.27 -10.39 -8.41
C GLU A 120 -15.72 -11.52 -7.47
N GLU A 121 -15.46 -12.76 -7.87
CA GLU A 121 -15.83 -13.97 -7.16
C GLU A 121 -15.13 -14.06 -5.80
N PHE A 122 -13.81 -13.83 -5.78
CA PHE A 122 -13.02 -13.96 -4.57
C PHE A 122 -13.36 -12.89 -3.53
N LEU A 123 -13.67 -11.66 -3.97
CA LEU A 123 -14.15 -10.62 -3.06
C LEU A 123 -15.56 -10.91 -2.52
N GLN A 124 -16.45 -11.55 -3.29
CA GLN A 124 -17.74 -12.01 -2.73
C GLN A 124 -17.53 -13.08 -1.66
N TYR A 125 -16.65 -14.05 -1.94
CA TYR A 125 -16.27 -15.07 -0.97
C TYR A 125 -15.72 -14.45 0.33
N MET A 126 -14.84 -13.46 0.22
CA MET A 126 -14.33 -12.72 1.38
C MET A 126 -15.46 -12.07 2.18
N ALA A 127 -16.39 -11.34 1.54
CA ALA A 127 -17.49 -10.69 2.24
C ALA A 127 -18.34 -11.69 3.04
N HIS A 128 -18.74 -12.80 2.41
CA HIS A 128 -19.52 -13.84 3.07
C HIS A 128 -18.74 -14.55 4.19
N THR A 129 -17.44 -14.77 4.01
CA THR A 129 -16.57 -15.36 5.03
C THR A 129 -16.47 -14.45 6.26
N LEU A 130 -16.26 -13.15 6.05
CA LEU A 130 -16.19 -12.17 7.15
C LEU A 130 -17.51 -12.05 7.91
N ASP A 131 -18.66 -12.26 7.26
CA ASP A 131 -19.97 -12.26 7.92
C ASP A 131 -20.13 -13.41 8.93
N THR A 132 -19.30 -14.45 8.85
CA THR A 132 -19.25 -15.55 9.83
C THR A 132 -18.34 -15.26 11.02
N PHE A 133 -17.53 -14.19 10.98
CA PHE A 133 -16.53 -13.91 12.01
C PHE A 133 -17.15 -13.26 13.24
N HIS A 134 -16.63 -13.63 14.41
CA HIS A 134 -16.85 -12.82 15.60
C HIS A 134 -16.10 -11.48 15.47
N GLN A 135 -16.79 -10.39 15.81
CA GLN A 135 -16.19 -9.06 15.86
C GLN A 135 -15.50 -8.83 17.21
N PRO A 136 -14.38 -8.08 17.27
CA PRO A 136 -13.74 -7.40 16.15
C PRO A 136 -12.88 -8.34 15.30
N PHE A 137 -12.72 -8.01 14.02
CA PHE A 137 -11.81 -8.70 13.12
C PHE A 137 -10.95 -7.72 12.34
N MET A 138 -9.85 -8.23 11.79
CA MET A 138 -9.00 -7.54 10.82
C MET A 138 -8.77 -8.48 9.64
N ALA A 139 -9.00 -7.98 8.44
CA ALA A 139 -8.81 -8.74 7.23
C ALA A 139 -8.01 -7.93 6.22
N SER A 140 -7.20 -8.62 5.43
CA SER A 140 -6.50 -8.04 4.28
C SER A 140 -6.71 -8.95 3.09
N VAL A 141 -6.89 -8.35 1.90
CA VAL A 141 -7.07 -9.07 0.65
C VAL A 141 -6.09 -8.57 -0.39
N PHE A 142 -5.51 -9.51 -1.14
CA PHE A 142 -4.62 -9.23 -2.26
C PHE A 142 -5.28 -9.69 -3.57
N THR A 143 -5.72 -8.74 -4.40
CA THR A 143 -6.34 -9.00 -5.70
C THR A 143 -5.32 -9.44 -6.75
N VAL A 144 -5.75 -10.19 -7.78
CA VAL A 144 -4.82 -10.86 -8.72
C VAL A 144 -5.08 -10.54 -10.19
N THR A 145 -6.26 -10.04 -10.56
CA THR A 145 -6.69 -10.00 -11.97
C THR A 145 -5.87 -9.02 -12.83
N SER A 146 -5.28 -7.98 -12.24
CA SER A 146 -4.49 -6.97 -12.97
C SER A 146 -3.06 -7.42 -13.33
N HIS A 147 -2.81 -8.73 -13.44
CA HIS A 147 -1.52 -9.28 -13.83
C HIS A 147 -1.51 -9.75 -15.29
N HIS A 148 -0.35 -9.66 -15.96
CA HIS A 148 -0.18 -10.23 -17.32
C HIS A 148 -0.51 -11.73 -17.30
N PRO A 149 -1.35 -12.28 -18.21
CA PRO A 149 -1.64 -11.78 -19.56
C PRO A 149 -2.84 -10.82 -19.70
N PHE A 150 -3.34 -10.24 -18.60
CA PHE A 150 -4.47 -9.29 -18.61
C PHE A 150 -5.75 -9.88 -19.21
N VAL A 151 -6.06 -11.10 -18.79
CA VAL A 151 -7.28 -11.82 -19.16
C VAL A 151 -8.41 -11.50 -18.21
N LEU A 152 -9.65 -11.60 -18.70
CA LEU A 152 -10.87 -11.41 -17.93
C LEU A 152 -11.77 -12.64 -18.09
N PRO A 153 -12.76 -12.83 -17.19
CA PRO A 153 -13.82 -13.80 -17.44
C PRO A 153 -14.53 -13.49 -18.76
N LYS A 154 -14.75 -14.52 -19.60
CA LYS A 154 -15.38 -14.36 -20.94
C LYS A 154 -16.70 -13.57 -20.94
N ARG A 155 -17.46 -13.63 -19.84
CA ARG A 155 -18.71 -12.86 -19.66
C ARG A 155 -18.51 -11.33 -19.71
N TYR A 156 -17.28 -10.85 -19.55
CA TYR A 156 -16.92 -9.44 -19.58
C TYR A 156 -16.18 -8.98 -20.85
N ASP A 157 -15.99 -9.87 -21.84
CA ASP A 157 -15.27 -9.55 -23.08
C ASP A 157 -15.85 -8.32 -23.81
N SER A 158 -17.17 -8.09 -23.70
CA SER A 158 -17.88 -6.98 -24.33
C SER A 158 -18.26 -5.84 -23.39
N VAL A 159 -17.89 -5.91 -22.11
CA VAL A 159 -18.27 -4.93 -21.07
C VAL A 159 -17.18 -3.89 -20.87
N PHE A 160 -15.98 -4.34 -20.56
CA PHE A 160 -14.80 -3.50 -20.37
C PHE A 160 -14.12 -3.34 -21.72
N LYS A 161 -14.15 -2.11 -22.26
CA LYS A 161 -13.79 -1.82 -23.65
C LYS A 161 -12.59 -0.89 -23.78
N SER A 162 -11.90 -0.54 -22.69
CA SER A 162 -10.68 0.25 -22.80
C SER A 162 -9.68 -0.41 -23.76
N VAL A 163 -9.30 0.32 -24.81
CA VAL A 163 -8.56 -0.22 -25.96
C VAL A 163 -7.09 0.16 -25.99
N ASP A 164 -6.67 1.13 -25.17
CA ASP A 164 -5.30 1.67 -25.28
C ASP A 164 -4.27 0.70 -24.71
N PHE A 165 -4.64 -0.04 -23.65
CA PHE A 165 -3.77 -1.05 -23.04
C PHE A 165 -4.58 -2.17 -22.36
N PRO A 166 -4.24 -3.46 -22.54
CA PRO A 166 -4.97 -4.57 -21.91
C PRO A 166 -5.14 -4.43 -20.39
N LEU A 167 -4.14 -3.88 -19.71
CA LEU A 167 -4.17 -3.59 -18.26
C LEU A 167 -5.38 -2.73 -17.85
N GLN A 168 -5.82 -1.77 -18.68
CA GLN A 168 -6.93 -0.87 -18.33
C GLN A 168 -8.24 -1.62 -18.13
N ARG A 169 -8.51 -2.63 -18.98
CA ARG A 169 -9.71 -3.47 -18.84
C ARG A 169 -9.68 -4.28 -17.55
N CYS A 170 -8.50 -4.73 -17.13
CA CYS A 170 -8.33 -5.36 -15.82
C CYS A 170 -8.56 -4.38 -14.66
N ILE A 171 -8.10 -3.13 -14.78
CA ILE A 171 -8.38 -2.09 -13.77
C ILE A 171 -9.89 -1.81 -13.68
N GLU A 172 -10.58 -1.66 -14.81
CA GLU A 172 -12.04 -1.46 -14.84
C GLU A 172 -12.78 -2.66 -14.20
N TYR A 173 -12.33 -3.88 -14.49
CA TYR A 173 -12.88 -5.10 -13.90
C TYR A 173 -12.66 -5.17 -12.39
N THR A 174 -11.44 -4.91 -11.91
CA THR A 174 -11.13 -4.92 -10.48
C THR A 174 -11.88 -3.79 -9.76
N ASP A 175 -12.01 -2.60 -10.35
CA ASP A 175 -12.85 -1.51 -9.79
C ASP A 175 -14.32 -1.94 -9.68
N PHE A 176 -14.85 -2.61 -10.71
CA PHE A 176 -16.19 -3.21 -10.67
C PHE A 176 -16.32 -4.27 -9.58
N ALA A 177 -15.33 -5.15 -9.43
CA ALA A 177 -15.30 -6.20 -8.41
C ALA A 177 -15.30 -5.62 -6.99
N ILE A 178 -14.51 -4.56 -6.76
CA ILE A 178 -14.49 -3.81 -5.51
C ILE A 178 -15.85 -3.13 -5.27
N ARG A 179 -16.46 -2.50 -6.27
CA ARG A 179 -17.81 -1.94 -6.14
C ARG A 179 -18.84 -2.99 -5.72
N ARG A 180 -18.77 -4.19 -6.30
CA ARG A 180 -19.64 -5.33 -5.95
C ARG A 180 -19.39 -5.77 -4.50
N PHE A 181 -18.14 -5.87 -4.07
CA PHE A 181 -17.79 -6.12 -2.67
C PHE A 181 -18.44 -5.11 -1.72
N PHE A 182 -18.28 -3.80 -1.97
CA PHE A 182 -18.87 -2.76 -1.12
C PHE A 182 -20.40 -2.80 -1.12
N HIS A 183 -21.02 -3.08 -2.27
CA HIS A 183 -22.47 -3.28 -2.35
C HIS A 183 -22.91 -4.45 -1.45
N THR A 184 -22.28 -5.62 -1.58
CA THR A 184 -22.62 -6.80 -0.75
C THR A 184 -22.34 -6.53 0.72
N ALA A 185 -21.15 -6.02 1.05
CA ALA A 185 -20.74 -5.68 2.40
C ALA A 185 -21.67 -4.66 3.06
N SER A 186 -22.22 -3.69 2.31
CA SER A 186 -23.11 -2.66 2.88
C SER A 186 -24.36 -3.19 3.58
N HIS A 187 -24.74 -4.44 3.31
CA HIS A 187 -25.87 -5.12 3.94
C HIS A 187 -25.47 -5.93 5.18
N MET A 188 -24.18 -6.04 5.49
CA MET A 188 -23.65 -6.84 6.59
C MET A 188 -23.53 -6.00 7.88
N PRO A 189 -23.76 -6.59 9.06
CA PRO A 189 -23.78 -5.88 10.34
C PRO A 189 -22.45 -5.20 10.71
N TRP A 190 -21.33 -5.71 10.23
CA TRP A 190 -19.99 -5.17 10.51
C TRP A 190 -19.64 -3.93 9.67
N TYR A 191 -20.29 -3.71 8.53
CA TYR A 191 -19.89 -2.72 7.53
C TYR A 191 -19.78 -1.30 8.08
N ARG A 192 -20.82 -0.83 8.77
CA ARG A 192 -20.86 0.54 9.32
C ARG A 192 -19.75 0.79 10.34
N ASN A 193 -19.24 -0.25 11.00
CA ASN A 193 -18.21 -0.16 12.04
C ASN A 193 -16.82 -0.62 11.54
N THR A 194 -16.58 -0.62 10.23
CA THR A 194 -15.33 -1.09 9.63
C THR A 194 -14.56 0.06 8.99
N LEU A 195 -13.28 0.19 9.35
CA LEU A 195 -12.34 1.02 8.59
C LEU A 195 -11.82 0.21 7.39
N PHE A 196 -12.13 0.66 6.18
CA PHE A 196 -11.54 0.16 4.96
C PHE A 196 -10.31 1.00 4.60
N VAL A 197 -9.22 0.33 4.24
CA VAL A 197 -8.01 0.97 3.72
C VAL A 197 -7.70 0.36 2.36
N ILE A 198 -7.68 1.17 1.32
CA ILE A 198 -7.46 0.75 -0.06
C ILE A 198 -6.15 1.36 -0.55
N THR A 199 -5.27 0.51 -1.08
CA THR A 199 -4.01 0.91 -1.71
C THR A 199 -3.64 -0.08 -2.82
N ALA A 200 -2.85 0.36 -3.80
CA ALA A 200 -2.14 -0.58 -4.68
C ALA A 200 -0.87 -1.10 -3.97
N ASP A 201 -0.35 -2.25 -4.43
CA ASP A 201 0.92 -2.84 -3.99
C ASP A 201 2.11 -2.08 -4.59
N HIS A 202 2.06 -1.80 -5.90
CA HIS A 202 3.00 -0.95 -6.62
C HIS A 202 2.42 -0.47 -7.95
N VAL A 203 3.11 0.46 -8.61
CA VAL A 203 2.72 0.91 -9.96
C VAL A 203 3.08 -0.17 -10.99
N SER A 204 2.23 -0.39 -12.00
CA SER A 204 2.56 -1.22 -13.16
C SER A 204 3.21 -0.38 -14.26
N ILE A 205 2.43 0.12 -15.23
CA ILE A 205 2.88 0.93 -16.36
C ILE A 205 2.26 2.33 -16.28
N ASN A 206 3.07 3.37 -16.39
CA ASN A 206 2.62 4.76 -16.43
C ASN A 206 2.38 5.23 -17.87
N GLN A 207 1.20 5.77 -18.13
CA GLN A 207 0.82 6.29 -19.46
C GLN A 207 0.97 7.80 -19.57
N ARG A 208 0.71 8.54 -18.48
CA ARG A 208 0.78 9.99 -18.45
C ARG A 208 2.22 10.45 -18.19
N GLU A 209 2.69 11.44 -18.94
CA GLU A 209 4.08 11.89 -18.91
C GLU A 209 4.55 12.33 -17.51
N GLU A 210 3.68 12.96 -16.71
CA GLU A 210 4.04 13.36 -15.34
C GLU A 210 4.27 12.20 -14.37
N PHE A 211 3.91 10.97 -14.76
CA PHE A 211 4.20 9.78 -13.99
C PHE A 211 5.31 8.92 -14.64
N LYS A 212 5.81 9.29 -15.82
CA LYS A 212 6.94 8.59 -16.47
C LYS A 212 8.29 9.10 -15.96
N ASN A 213 8.41 9.20 -14.65
CA ASN A 213 9.59 9.70 -13.97
C ASN A 213 9.76 8.99 -12.61
N PRO A 214 10.90 9.19 -11.93
CA PRO A 214 11.18 8.46 -10.70
C PRO A 214 10.15 8.63 -9.56
N MET A 215 9.46 9.77 -9.49
CA MET A 215 8.34 9.95 -8.55
C MET A 215 7.13 9.10 -8.95
N GLY A 216 6.74 9.15 -10.23
CA GLY A 216 5.58 8.43 -10.74
C GLY A 216 5.71 6.90 -10.68
N TYR A 217 6.93 6.35 -10.64
CA TYR A 217 7.15 4.91 -10.47
C TYR A 217 6.68 4.37 -9.11
N PHE A 218 6.40 5.25 -8.15
CA PHE A 218 5.92 4.88 -6.83
C PHE A 218 4.54 5.46 -6.52
N ALA A 219 3.94 6.29 -7.36
CA ALA A 219 2.67 6.94 -7.07
C ALA A 219 1.49 5.93 -7.03
N VAL A 220 0.92 5.68 -5.85
CA VAL A 220 -0.21 4.76 -5.65
C VAL A 220 -1.28 5.43 -4.79
N PRO A 221 -2.57 5.13 -4.95
CA PRO A 221 -3.60 5.68 -4.07
C PRO A 221 -3.47 5.09 -2.67
N ILE A 222 -3.75 5.91 -1.64
CA ILE A 222 -4.04 5.42 -0.28
C ILE A 222 -5.34 6.09 0.16
N ILE A 223 -6.39 5.30 0.35
CA ILE A 223 -7.73 5.77 0.69
C ILE A 223 -8.16 5.12 2.00
N PHE A 224 -8.56 5.94 2.96
CA PHE A 224 -9.21 5.50 4.19
C PHE A 224 -10.70 5.80 4.11
N PHE A 225 -11.55 4.81 4.34
CA PHE A 225 -12.99 4.97 4.27
C PHE A 225 -13.65 4.26 5.46
N HIS A 226 -14.45 5.00 6.23
CA HIS A 226 -15.23 4.46 7.35
C HIS A 226 -16.70 4.89 7.19
N PRO A 227 -17.59 4.01 6.68
CA PRO A 227 -18.96 4.38 6.32
C PRO A 227 -19.82 4.85 7.50
N GLY A 228 -19.54 4.40 8.73
CA GLY A 228 -20.21 4.89 9.93
C GLY A 228 -19.52 6.06 10.63
N GLY A 229 -18.38 6.53 10.11
CA GLY A 229 -17.59 7.62 10.70
C GLY A 229 -17.67 8.92 9.92
N HIS A 230 -16.74 9.82 10.27
CA HIS A 230 -16.62 11.15 9.66
C HIS A 230 -15.25 11.37 8.98
N LEU A 231 -14.54 10.28 8.68
CA LEU A 231 -13.20 10.34 8.10
C LEU A 231 -13.29 10.73 6.62
N ARG A 232 -13.17 12.03 6.34
CA ARG A 232 -13.27 12.61 5.00
C ARG A 232 -12.22 13.69 4.78
N GLY A 233 -11.58 13.71 3.61
CA GLY A 233 -10.64 14.77 3.25
C GLY A 233 -9.76 14.44 2.05
N PHE A 234 -9.24 15.47 1.38
CA PHE A 234 -8.25 15.33 0.33
C PHE A 234 -7.02 16.17 0.68
N ASP A 235 -5.98 15.52 1.17
CA ASP A 235 -4.77 16.19 1.62
C ASP A 235 -3.84 16.47 0.44
N THR A 236 -3.66 17.75 0.12
CA THR A 236 -2.79 18.18 -0.97
C THR A 236 -1.40 18.59 -0.51
N LEU A 237 -1.15 18.61 0.81
CA LEU A 237 0.08 19.09 1.42
C LEU A 237 0.93 17.94 1.95
N ARG A 238 0.40 17.06 2.78
CA ARG A 238 1.20 15.97 3.38
C ARG A 238 1.44 14.86 2.36
N VAL A 239 2.67 14.33 2.36
CA VAL A 239 2.98 13.09 1.65
C VAL A 239 2.53 11.90 2.49
N ALA A 240 2.09 10.84 1.83
CA ALA A 240 1.72 9.56 2.43
C ALA A 240 2.48 8.42 1.76
N GLN A 241 2.57 7.29 2.44
CA GLN A 241 3.20 6.08 1.90
C GLN A 241 2.66 4.82 2.56
N GLN A 242 2.88 3.64 1.97
CA GLN A 242 2.35 2.37 2.48
C GLN A 242 2.79 2.09 3.93
N ILE A 243 4.04 2.41 4.30
CA ILE A 243 4.52 2.21 5.67
C ILE A 243 3.81 3.08 6.71
N ASP A 244 3.12 4.14 6.28
CA ASP A 244 2.31 4.98 7.17
C ASP A 244 0.96 4.34 7.52
N ILE A 245 0.52 3.29 6.80
CA ILE A 245 -0.80 2.68 6.98
C ILE A 245 -0.93 2.05 8.38
N LEU A 246 0.05 1.23 8.80
CA LEU A 246 0.04 0.61 10.14
C LEU A 246 -0.13 1.66 11.24
N PRO A 247 0.77 2.66 11.40
CA PRO A 247 0.64 3.61 12.50
C PRO A 247 -0.63 4.47 12.41
N THR A 248 -1.16 4.70 11.21
CA THR A 248 -2.43 5.40 11.01
C THR A 248 -3.63 4.58 11.49
N ILE A 249 -3.69 3.29 11.16
CA ILE A 249 -4.72 2.37 11.66
C ILE A 249 -4.64 2.26 13.18
N MET A 250 -3.44 2.05 13.74
CA MET A 250 -3.27 1.93 15.19
C MET A 250 -3.74 3.20 15.92
N HIS A 251 -3.43 4.38 15.38
CA HIS A 251 -3.94 5.64 15.92
C HIS A 251 -5.47 5.73 15.83
N TYR A 252 -6.05 5.41 14.68
CA TYR A 252 -7.49 5.47 14.44
C TYR A 252 -8.28 4.55 15.38
N LEU A 253 -7.74 3.37 15.69
CA LEU A 253 -8.33 2.41 16.64
C LEU A 253 -8.09 2.78 18.12
N GLY A 254 -7.41 3.90 18.41
CA GLY A 254 -7.07 4.29 19.79
C GLY A 254 -6.11 3.32 20.47
N TYR A 255 -5.25 2.63 19.71
CA TYR A 255 -4.32 1.67 20.26
C TYR A 255 -3.29 2.34 21.18
N ASN A 256 -3.17 1.80 22.40
CA ASN A 256 -2.49 2.46 23.51
C ASN A 256 -1.26 1.70 24.04
N ARG A 257 -0.75 0.71 23.28
CA ARG A 257 0.47 0.00 23.65
C ARG A 257 1.64 0.45 22.77
N PRO A 258 2.88 0.42 23.28
CA PRO A 258 4.05 0.75 22.49
C PRO A 258 4.23 -0.25 21.33
N TYR A 259 4.60 0.25 20.16
CA TYR A 259 4.99 -0.53 18.99
C TYR A 259 6.01 0.24 18.15
N PHE A 260 6.74 -0.47 17.29
CA PHE A 260 7.64 0.14 16.33
C PHE A 260 7.00 0.22 14.94
N ALA A 261 7.26 1.34 14.24
CA ALA A 261 6.92 1.55 12.84
C ALA A 261 7.96 2.50 12.22
N PHE A 262 8.39 2.25 10.99
CA PHE A 262 9.19 3.23 10.23
C PHE A 262 8.34 4.40 9.72
N GLY A 263 7.06 4.14 9.41
CA GLY A 263 6.13 5.15 8.94
C GLY A 263 5.57 6.03 10.05
N GLN A 264 4.77 7.00 9.65
CA GLN A 264 4.21 8.02 10.52
C GLN A 264 2.68 8.07 10.39
N ASN A 265 1.97 8.22 11.51
CA ASN A 265 0.53 8.44 11.52
C ASN A 265 0.12 9.60 10.59
N LEU A 266 -0.75 9.32 9.61
CA LEU A 266 -1.19 10.29 8.60
C LEU A 266 -2.13 11.37 9.14
N PHE A 267 -2.89 11.09 10.21
CA PHE A 267 -3.90 12.03 10.71
C PHE A 267 -3.34 13.06 11.68
N ASN A 268 -2.28 12.72 12.44
CA ASN A 268 -1.78 13.58 13.51
C ASN A 268 -0.32 14.07 13.34
N THR A 269 0.44 13.57 12.36
CA THR A 269 1.80 14.07 12.13
C THR A 269 1.77 15.39 11.35
N PRO A 270 2.40 16.47 11.87
CA PRO A 270 2.48 17.77 11.19
C PRO A 270 3.21 17.69 9.85
N TYR A 271 2.86 18.59 8.94
CA TYR A 271 3.46 18.71 7.61
C TYR A 271 4.99 18.78 7.65
N GLU A 272 5.54 19.53 8.61
CA GLU A 272 6.98 19.78 8.78
C GLU A 272 7.75 18.55 9.26
N LYS A 273 7.07 17.46 9.62
CA LYS A 273 7.68 16.19 10.02
C LYS A 273 7.41 15.06 9.04
N LYS A 274 6.50 15.27 8.07
CA LYS A 274 6.11 14.25 7.10
C LYS A 274 7.22 13.96 6.10
N PHE A 275 7.45 12.68 5.84
CA PHE A 275 8.34 12.24 4.78
C PHE A 275 7.78 11.01 4.08
N ALA A 276 8.26 10.74 2.87
CA ALA A 276 8.11 9.46 2.19
C ALA A 276 9.46 8.98 1.66
N VAL A 277 9.63 7.67 1.51
CA VAL A 277 10.88 7.08 1.00
C VAL A 277 10.62 6.00 -0.03
N ASN A 278 11.51 5.90 -1.01
CA ASN A 278 11.58 4.73 -1.88
C ASN A 278 13.02 4.48 -2.35
N TYR A 279 13.26 3.27 -2.83
CA TYR A 279 14.55 2.85 -3.34
C TYR A 279 14.37 2.14 -4.69
N LEU A 280 15.19 2.49 -5.67
CA LEU A 280 15.25 1.79 -6.95
C LEU A 280 16.65 1.92 -7.56
N ASN A 281 17.23 0.78 -7.95
CA ASN A 281 18.48 0.70 -8.72
C ASN A 281 19.64 1.52 -8.14
N GLY A 282 19.90 1.39 -6.84
CA GLY A 282 21.00 2.10 -6.15
C GLY A 282 20.67 3.52 -5.72
N ILE A 283 19.46 4.01 -6.00
CA ILE A 283 19.05 5.38 -5.69
C ILE A 283 18.00 5.36 -4.58
N TYR A 284 18.37 5.95 -3.46
CA TYR A 284 17.47 6.34 -2.38
C TYR A 284 16.76 7.63 -2.77
N ARG A 285 15.45 7.66 -2.53
CA ARG A 285 14.61 8.84 -2.73
C ARG A 285 13.90 9.17 -1.45
N LEU A 286 13.93 10.44 -1.08
CA LEU A 286 13.19 10.95 0.06
C LEU A 286 12.39 12.19 -0.35
N TYR A 287 11.13 12.22 0.08
CA TYR A 287 10.19 13.30 -0.16
C TYR A 287 9.95 13.98 1.18
N HIS A 288 10.14 15.29 1.24
CA HIS A 288 9.87 16.07 2.44
C HIS A 288 9.48 17.49 2.04
N LYS A 289 8.37 17.97 2.61
CA LYS A 289 7.74 19.24 2.20
C LYS A 289 7.47 19.27 0.70
N ASP A 290 8.13 20.18 -0.03
CA ASP A 290 7.97 20.37 -1.48
C ASP A 290 9.06 19.66 -2.29
N TYR A 291 10.02 19.02 -1.62
CA TYR A 291 11.26 18.55 -2.22
C TYR A 291 11.33 17.03 -2.32
N MET A 292 11.94 16.56 -3.40
CA MET A 292 12.36 15.18 -3.60
C MET A 292 13.86 15.18 -3.86
N ILE A 293 14.62 14.39 -3.10
CA ILE A 293 16.06 14.18 -3.29
C ILE A 293 16.35 12.81 -3.88
N GLU A 294 17.35 12.71 -4.75
CA GLU A 294 17.94 11.45 -5.20
C GLU A 294 19.35 11.31 -4.65
N PHE A 295 19.63 10.22 -3.93
CA PHE A 295 20.90 9.97 -3.24
C PHE A 295 21.39 8.54 -3.54
N ASN A 296 22.65 8.38 -3.95
CA ASN A 296 23.17 7.06 -4.36
C ASN A 296 23.83 6.25 -3.23
N GLY A 297 23.72 6.72 -1.97
CA GLY A 297 24.43 6.14 -0.83
C GLY A 297 25.70 6.90 -0.44
N THR A 298 26.26 7.69 -1.36
CA THR A 298 27.50 8.44 -1.15
C THR A 298 27.33 9.95 -1.35
N GLN A 299 26.65 10.35 -2.42
CA GLN A 299 26.43 11.76 -2.78
C GLN A 299 25.00 12.00 -3.26
N VAL A 300 24.56 13.25 -3.13
CA VAL A 300 23.31 13.73 -3.71
C VAL A 300 23.49 13.84 -5.22
N LEU A 301 22.56 13.25 -5.97
CA LEU A 301 22.54 13.29 -7.44
C LEU A 301 21.68 14.43 -7.95
N HIS A 302 20.47 14.55 -7.41
CA HIS A 302 19.46 15.51 -7.87
C HIS A 302 18.59 15.99 -6.71
N LEU A 303 18.06 17.22 -6.83
CA LEU A 303 17.05 17.76 -5.94
C LEU A 303 15.96 18.47 -6.77
N TYR A 304 14.70 18.11 -6.56
CA TYR A 304 13.57 18.67 -7.32
C TYR A 304 12.49 19.25 -6.40
N ASN A 305 11.82 20.32 -6.84
CA ASN A 305 10.54 20.73 -6.25
C ASN A 305 9.41 19.95 -6.94
N PHE A 306 9.14 18.73 -6.49
CA PHE A 306 8.22 17.81 -7.19
C PHE A 306 6.77 18.34 -7.28
N ARG A 307 6.41 19.33 -6.45
CA ARG A 307 5.07 19.95 -6.48
C ARG A 307 4.92 20.97 -7.60
N ARG A 308 5.97 21.75 -7.87
CA ARG A 308 6.00 22.78 -8.92
C ARG A 308 6.57 22.26 -10.24
N ASP A 309 7.34 21.19 -10.19
CA ASP A 309 7.96 20.53 -11.33
C ASP A 309 7.57 19.04 -11.37
N PRO A 310 6.32 18.70 -11.70
CA PRO A 310 5.84 17.31 -11.71
C PRO A 310 6.50 16.45 -12.80
N LEU A 311 7.20 17.06 -13.76
CA LEU A 311 7.98 16.36 -14.78
C LEU A 311 9.42 16.07 -14.33
N LEU A 312 9.87 16.66 -13.21
CA LEU A 312 11.24 16.55 -12.69
C LEU A 312 12.30 16.98 -13.71
N GLN A 313 12.04 18.07 -14.42
CA GLN A 313 12.92 18.60 -15.49
C GLN A 313 13.93 19.63 -14.99
N HIS A 314 13.70 20.23 -13.81
CA HIS A 314 14.45 21.36 -13.30
C HIS A 314 15.18 20.99 -12.02
N ASP A 315 16.41 20.50 -12.15
CA ASP A 315 17.28 20.24 -11.00
C ASP A 315 17.61 21.53 -10.24
N MET A 316 17.50 21.45 -8.93
CA MET A 316 17.71 22.54 -7.97
C MET A 316 18.90 22.30 -7.05
N LEU A 317 19.61 21.19 -7.19
CA LEU A 317 20.81 20.93 -6.40
C LEU A 317 21.80 22.11 -6.52
N GLY A 318 22.28 22.61 -5.38
CA GLY A 318 23.20 23.75 -5.29
C GLY A 318 22.53 25.13 -5.35
N ARG A 319 21.22 25.22 -5.57
CA ARG A 319 20.51 26.52 -5.59
C ARG A 319 20.23 27.06 -4.20
N ASP A 320 19.95 26.18 -3.24
CA ASP A 320 19.77 26.50 -1.83
C ASP A 320 20.51 25.46 -0.97
N PRO A 321 21.76 25.76 -0.55
CA PRO A 321 22.57 24.82 0.23
C PRO A 321 21.91 24.39 1.55
N SER A 322 21.00 25.19 2.10
CA SER A 322 20.31 24.85 3.34
C SER A 322 19.27 23.73 3.12
N VAL A 323 18.58 23.75 1.98
CA VAL A 323 17.63 22.70 1.59
C VAL A 323 18.38 21.44 1.20
N ASP A 324 19.46 21.56 0.43
CA ASP A 324 20.31 20.42 0.05
C ASP A 324 20.76 19.65 1.30
N GLN A 325 21.35 20.37 2.26
CA GLN A 325 21.85 19.79 3.50
C GLN A 325 20.74 19.18 4.36
N GLN A 326 19.57 19.83 4.43
CA GLN A 326 18.42 19.30 5.17
C GLN A 326 17.93 17.97 4.58
N MET A 327 17.75 17.92 3.27
CA MET A 327 17.24 16.74 2.57
C MET A 327 18.23 15.60 2.60
N GLU A 328 19.53 15.88 2.44
CA GLU A 328 20.59 14.89 2.56
C GLU A 328 20.68 14.30 3.97
N ASN A 329 20.65 15.16 5.01
CA ASN A 329 20.70 14.71 6.40
C ASN A 329 19.50 13.83 6.76
N LEU A 330 18.30 14.22 6.34
CA LEU A 330 17.09 13.42 6.59
C LEU A 330 17.16 12.06 5.87
N THR A 331 17.69 12.03 4.64
CA THR A 331 17.89 10.79 3.87
C THR A 331 18.90 9.87 4.57
N LYS A 332 20.06 10.40 4.94
CA LYS A 332 21.10 9.64 5.68
C LYS A 332 20.58 9.13 7.03
N ALA A 333 19.84 9.95 7.77
CA ALA A 333 19.24 9.56 9.04
C ALA A 333 18.24 8.40 8.88
N PHE A 334 17.38 8.44 7.86
CA PHE A 334 16.47 7.34 7.56
C PHE A 334 17.24 6.06 7.20
N ILE A 335 18.23 6.15 6.30
CA ILE A 335 19.04 4.99 5.88
C ILE A 335 19.75 4.36 7.08
N GLN A 336 20.37 5.18 7.94
CA GLN A 336 21.06 4.72 9.13
C GLN A 336 20.09 4.01 10.08
N GLN A 337 18.92 4.61 10.34
CA GLN A 337 17.93 4.03 11.23
C GLN A 337 17.33 2.72 10.69
N TYR A 338 17.10 2.63 9.37
CA TYR A 338 16.70 1.40 8.70
C TYR A 338 17.77 0.32 8.85
N LYS A 339 19.02 0.61 8.47
CA LYS A 339 20.11 -0.37 8.50
C LYS A 339 20.41 -0.87 9.91
N ASN A 340 20.52 0.03 10.88
CA ASN A 340 20.78 -0.35 12.28
C ASN A 340 19.65 -1.25 12.82
N ARG A 341 18.39 -0.89 12.61
CA ARG A 341 17.27 -1.71 13.10
C ARG A 341 17.16 -3.07 12.42
N MET A 342 17.56 -3.18 11.15
CA MET A 342 17.66 -4.46 10.47
C MET A 342 18.81 -5.31 11.04
N ILE A 343 20.00 -4.74 11.21
CA ILE A 343 21.18 -5.43 11.73
C ILE A 343 20.96 -5.89 13.18
N ASP A 344 20.42 -5.01 14.02
CA ASP A 344 20.27 -5.24 15.46
C ASP A 344 18.97 -5.98 15.82
N ASN A 345 18.18 -6.40 14.82
CA ASN A 345 16.89 -7.06 15.01
C ASN A 345 15.92 -6.25 15.89
N CYS A 346 15.86 -4.94 15.62
CA CYS A 346 15.12 -3.95 16.40
C CYS A 346 13.90 -3.40 15.66
N LEU A 347 13.11 -4.28 15.03
CA LEU A 347 11.80 -3.96 14.43
C LEU A 347 10.63 -4.11 15.43
N THR A 348 10.95 -4.18 16.72
CA THR A 348 10.04 -4.21 17.87
C THR A 348 10.63 -3.38 19.01
N LEU A 349 9.80 -2.93 19.95
CA LEU A 349 10.24 -2.18 21.14
C LEU A 349 10.60 -3.14 22.28
N ARG A 350 11.75 -3.81 22.17
CA ARG A 350 12.32 -4.68 23.21
C ARG A 350 13.42 -3.94 23.98
N LYS A 351 13.75 -4.43 25.17
CA LYS A 351 14.95 -4.00 25.89
C LYS A 351 16.17 -4.12 24.97
N GLY A 352 16.89 -3.01 24.77
CA GLY A 352 18.03 -2.91 23.85
C GLY A 352 17.72 -2.28 22.48
N CYS A 353 16.45 -2.03 22.17
CA CYS A 353 15.99 -1.45 20.88
C CYS A 353 15.27 -0.09 21.03
N GLU A 354 15.23 0.44 22.26
CA GLU A 354 14.59 1.70 22.65
C GLU A 354 15.33 2.93 22.13
#